data_AF-A0A2H9T4P1-F1
#
_entry.id   AF-A0A2H9T4P1-F1
#
_cell.length_a   1.000
_cell.length_b   1.000
_cell.length_c   1.000
_cell.angle_alpha   90.00
_cell.angle_beta   90.00
_cell.angle_gamma   90.00
#
_symmetry.space_group_name_H-M   'P 1'
#
loop_
_entity.id
_entity.type
_entity.pdbx_description
1 polymer ?
#
loop_
_entity_poly.entity_id
_entity_poly.type
_entity_poly.pdbx_seq_one_letter_code
_entity_poly.pdbx_strand_id
1 'polypeptide(L)'
;MAKLTGKGTPPKSSKGKAIIKKKGTPPITHNNNLEKPASGELVPLNFKIEPELVRDFKVFAAMHDMKLVELFRKSFENYKKTH
;
A
#
# COMPACT_ATOMS: atom_id res chain seq x y z
N MET A 1 61.31 -35.30 4.29
CA MET A 1 60.91 -33.89 4.08
C MET A 1 59.47 -33.85 3.54
N ALA A 2 58.46 -33.66 4.40
CA ALA A 2 57.13 -33.10 4.11
C ALA A 2 56.22 -33.25 5.36
N LYS A 3 55.41 -32.23 5.65
CA LYS A 3 54.87 -31.87 6.98
C LYS A 3 53.47 -32.45 7.26
N LEU A 4 53.20 -32.67 8.56
CA LEU A 4 51.89 -32.94 9.17
C LEU A 4 50.94 -31.72 9.11
N THR A 5 49.62 -32.03 9.04
CA THR A 5 48.49 -31.57 9.91
C THR A 5 47.23 -31.20 9.11
N GLY A 6 46.27 -32.13 9.07
CA GLY A 6 44.87 -31.85 8.75
C GLY A 6 44.17 -31.26 9.98
N LYS A 7 43.59 -30.07 9.84
CA LYS A 7 42.77 -29.44 10.89
C LYS A 7 41.30 -29.72 10.63
N GLY A 8 40.68 -30.49 11.52
CA GLY A 8 39.23 -30.66 11.60
C GLY A 8 38.53 -29.33 11.90
N THR A 9 37.36 -29.14 11.30
CA THR A 9 36.47 -28.00 11.48
C THR A 9 35.63 -28.20 12.75
N PRO A 10 35.66 -27.27 13.73
CA PRO A 10 34.64 -27.19 14.76
C PRO A 10 33.49 -26.26 14.31
N PRO A 11 32.22 -26.56 14.62
CA PRO A 11 31.11 -25.66 14.35
C PRO A 11 31.07 -24.55 15.41
N LYS A 12 31.32 -23.30 15.02
CA LYS A 12 31.11 -22.14 15.89
C LYS A 12 29.74 -21.52 15.62
N SER A 13 28.78 -21.90 16.43
CA SER A 13 27.68 -21.03 16.86
C SER A 13 28.25 -19.69 17.33
N SER A 14 27.71 -18.55 16.89
CA SER A 14 27.56 -17.32 17.70
C SER A 14 27.02 -16.12 16.90
N LYS A 15 25.96 -15.53 17.48
CA LYS A 15 25.60 -14.10 17.50
C LYS A 15 24.84 -13.50 16.32
N GLY A 16 23.57 -13.18 16.62
CA GLY A 16 22.66 -12.41 15.79
C GLY A 16 23.24 -11.07 15.36
N LYS A 17 23.04 -10.76 14.08
CA LYS A 17 23.28 -9.42 13.55
C LYS A 17 22.19 -8.49 14.09
N ALA A 18 22.59 -7.56 14.95
CA ALA A 18 21.77 -6.42 15.30
C ALA A 18 21.42 -5.65 14.01
N ILE A 19 20.13 -5.59 13.67
CA ILE A 19 19.63 -4.72 12.60
C ILE A 19 19.71 -3.30 13.14
N ILE A 20 20.69 -2.53 12.65
CA ILE A 20 20.81 -1.10 12.91
C ILE A 20 19.57 -0.43 12.29
N LYS A 21 18.56 -0.10 13.10
CA LYS A 21 17.43 0.74 12.69
C LYS A 21 17.95 2.15 12.42
N LYS A 22 18.40 2.42 11.20
CA LYS A 22 18.52 3.80 10.72
C LYS A 22 17.11 4.38 10.71
N LYS A 23 16.84 5.34 11.61
CA LYS A 23 15.62 6.13 11.65
C LYS A 23 15.50 6.82 10.29
N GLY A 24 14.65 6.27 9.42
CA GLY A 24 14.45 6.79 8.07
C GLY A 24 13.96 8.23 8.14
N THR A 25 14.44 9.05 7.22
CA THR A 25 13.86 10.37 6.94
C THR A 25 12.35 10.20 6.73
N PRO A 26 11.52 11.09 7.31
CA PRO A 26 10.07 11.02 7.12
C PRO A 26 9.73 11.08 5.62
N PRO A 27 8.65 10.41 5.17
CA PRO A 27 8.21 10.53 3.78
C PRO A 27 7.95 12.01 3.47
N ILE A 28 8.54 12.50 2.38
CA ILE A 28 8.25 13.85 1.89
C ILE A 28 6.80 13.84 1.40
N THR A 29 5.90 14.48 2.15
CA THR A 29 4.50 14.64 1.75
C THR A 29 4.42 15.71 0.66
N HIS A 30 4.43 15.29 -0.60
CA HIS A 30 4.14 16.17 -1.73
C HIS A 30 2.63 16.46 -1.76
N ASN A 31 2.22 17.63 -1.26
CA ASN A 31 0.83 18.09 -1.35
C ASN A 31 0.58 18.71 -2.73
N ASN A 32 0.44 17.89 -3.77
CA ASN A 32 0.19 18.34 -5.14
C ASN A 32 -1.28 18.71 -5.42
N ASN A 33 -1.98 19.29 -4.44
CA ASN A 33 -3.41 19.58 -4.51
C ASN A 33 -3.75 20.86 -5.32
N LEU A 34 -2.74 21.51 -5.91
CA LEU A 34 -2.89 22.78 -6.64
C LEU A 34 -2.56 22.63 -8.14
N GLU A 35 -2.06 21.47 -8.56
CA GLU A 35 -1.81 21.18 -9.97
C GLU A 35 -3.11 20.69 -10.61
N LYS A 36 -3.57 21.37 -11.67
CA LYS A 36 -4.68 20.85 -12.47
C LYS A 36 -4.21 19.56 -13.13
N PRO A 37 -4.86 18.41 -12.85
CA PRO A 37 -4.52 17.15 -13.49
C PRO A 37 -4.61 17.31 -15.01
N ALA A 38 -3.70 16.67 -15.74
CA ALA A 38 -3.81 16.61 -17.19
C ALA A 38 -5.14 15.97 -17.59
N SER A 39 -5.70 16.37 -18.73
CA SER A 39 -7.02 15.87 -19.16
C SER A 39 -6.98 14.34 -19.33
N GLY A 40 -7.64 13.62 -18.43
CA GLY A 40 -7.63 12.15 -18.37
C GLY A 40 -6.86 11.55 -17.17
N GLU A 41 -6.16 12.36 -16.39
CA GLU A 41 -5.46 11.91 -15.20
C GLU A 41 -6.43 11.68 -14.03
N LEU A 42 -6.32 10.51 -13.41
CA LEU A 42 -7.15 10.12 -12.28
C LEU A 42 -6.64 10.81 -11.02
N VAL A 43 -7.41 11.79 -10.53
CA VAL A 43 -7.10 12.44 -9.26
C VAL A 43 -7.51 11.53 -8.09
N PRO A 44 -6.62 11.29 -7.12
CA PRO A 44 -6.96 10.56 -5.92
C PRO A 44 -7.98 11.33 -5.08
N LEU A 45 -9.14 10.71 -4.85
CA LEU A 45 -10.20 11.27 -4.02
C LEU A 45 -10.08 10.70 -2.60
N ASN A 46 -9.50 11.50 -1.70
CA ASN A 46 -9.23 11.09 -0.32
C ASN A 46 -10.44 11.36 0.57
N PHE A 47 -11.33 10.39 0.73
CA PHE A 47 -12.42 10.45 1.70
C PHE A 47 -12.06 9.79 3.02
N LYS A 48 -12.58 10.35 4.10
CA LYS A 48 -12.71 9.66 5.39
C LYS A 48 -14.16 9.19 5.49
N ILE A 49 -14.34 7.89 5.63
CA ILE A 49 -15.65 7.25 5.73
C ILE A 49 -15.61 6.19 6.83
N GLU A 50 -16.78 5.95 7.43
CA GLU A 50 -16.95 4.94 8.47
C GLU A 50 -16.54 3.55 7.97
N PRO A 51 -15.87 2.73 8.81
CA PRO A 51 -15.35 1.42 8.40
C PRO A 51 -16.47 0.43 8.07
N GLU A 52 -17.66 0.61 8.63
CA GLU A 52 -18.85 -0.18 8.28
C GLU A 52 -19.27 0.09 6.83
N LEU A 53 -19.39 1.37 6.45
CA LEU A 53 -19.77 1.76 5.10
C LEU A 53 -18.77 1.28 4.06
N VAL A 54 -17.46 1.32 4.36
CA VAL A 54 -16.42 0.79 3.46
C VAL A 54 -16.63 -0.71 3.20
N ARG A 55 -17.01 -1.47 4.23
CA ARG A 55 -17.26 -2.91 4.11
C ARG A 55 -18.47 -3.15 3.22
N ASP A 56 -19.60 -2.50 3.51
CA ASP A 56 -20.82 -2.66 2.73
C ASP A 56 -20.62 -2.28 1.27
N PHE A 57 -19.90 -1.19 1.02
CA PHE A 57 -19.60 -0.71 -0.33
C PHE A 57 -18.74 -1.72 -1.13
N LYS A 58 -17.78 -2.35 -0.46
CA LYS A 58 -16.95 -3.42 -1.06
C LYS A 58 -17.76 -4.68 -1.34
N VAL A 59 -18.60 -5.10 -0.39
CA VAL A 59 -19.47 -6.27 -0.54
C VAL A 59 -20.44 -6.07 -1.71
N PHE A 60 -21.10 -4.91 -1.77
CA PHE A 60 -22.00 -4.58 -2.87
C PHE A 60 -21.29 -4.59 -4.23
N ALA A 61 -20.11 -3.96 -4.32
CA ALA A 61 -19.31 -3.98 -5.55
C ALA A 61 -18.95 -5.41 -5.97
N ALA A 62 -18.56 -6.27 -5.02
CA ALA A 62 -18.23 -7.67 -5.29
C ALA A 62 -19.46 -8.49 -5.72
N MET A 63 -20.61 -8.28 -5.10
CA MET A 63 -21.87 -8.97 -5.46
C MET A 63 -22.36 -8.65 -6.87
N HIS A 64 -22.01 -7.48 -7.39
CA HIS A 64 -22.42 -7.00 -8.71
C HIS A 64 -21.30 -7.08 -9.76
N ASP A 65 -20.16 -7.71 -9.45
CA ASP A 65 -18.97 -7.80 -10.31
C ASP A 65 -18.50 -6.42 -10.83
N MET A 66 -18.59 -5.39 -10.00
CA MET A 66 -18.21 -4.01 -10.35
C MET A 66 -16.96 -3.56 -9.61
N LYS A 67 -16.18 -2.67 -10.22
CA LYS A 67 -15.09 -2.00 -9.50
C LYS A 67 -15.66 -0.98 -8.52
N LEU A 68 -14.98 -0.79 -7.39
CA LEU A 68 -15.37 0.18 -6.36
C LEU A 68 -15.54 1.61 -6.92
N VAL A 69 -14.66 2.01 -7.84
CA VAL A 69 -14.71 3.32 -8.50
C VAL A 69 -15.90 3.41 -9.48
N GLU A 70 -16.25 2.32 -10.15
CA GLU A 70 -17.40 2.28 -11.05
C GLU A 70 -18.72 2.38 -10.28
N LEU A 71 -18.82 1.68 -9.14
CA LEU A 71 -19.94 1.82 -8.22
C LEU A 71 -20.08 3.27 -7.76
N PHE A 72 -18.99 3.89 -7.29
CA PHE A 72 -18.98 5.29 -6.86
C PHE A 72 -19.47 6.25 -7.96
N ARG A 73 -18.98 6.10 -9.19
CA ARG A 73 -19.41 6.92 -10.33
C ARG A 73 -20.91 6.76 -10.61
N LYS A 74 -21.42 5.52 -10.62
CA LYS A 74 -22.84 5.22 -10.85
C LYS A 74 -23.72 5.79 -9.74
N SER A 75 -23.33 5.62 -8.48
CA SER A 75 -24.06 6.17 -7.33
C SER A 75 -24.19 7.69 -7.44
N PHE A 76 -23.10 8.37 -7.80
CA PHE A 76 -23.10 9.83 -7.97
C PHE A 76 -23.91 10.29 -9.19
N GLU A 77 -23.80 9.59 -10.33
CA GLU A 77 -24.60 9.90 -11.52
C GLU A 77 -26.10 9.72 -11.26
N ASN A 78 -26.49 8.69 -10.51
CA ASN A 78 -27.87 8.49 -10.08
C ASN A 78 -28.35 9.65 -9.20
N TYR A 79 -27.54 10.07 -8.22
CA TYR A 79 -27.87 11.22 -7.36
C TYR A 79 -28.09 12.50 -8.16
N LYS A 80 -27.25 12.79 -9.16
CA LYS A 80 -27.40 13.94 -10.08
C LYS A 80 -28.65 13.92 -10.97
N LYS A 81 -29.30 12.76 -11.17
CA LYS A 81 -30.53 12.67 -11.96
C LYS A 81 -31.76 12.99 -11.12
N THR A 82 -31.66 12.78 -9.81
CA THR A 82 -32.75 12.95 -8.87
C THR A 82 -32.72 14.33 -8.18
N HIS A 83 -31.66 15.12 -8.36
CA HIS A 83 -31.50 16.48 -7.83
C HIS A 83 -31.04 17.41 -8.95
#